data_AF-A0A4Q6B8J2-F1
#
_entry.id   AF-A0A4Q6B8J2-F1
#
_cell.length_a   1.000
_cell.length_b   1.000
_cell.length_c   1.000
_cell.angle_alpha   90.00
_cell.angle_beta   90.00
_cell.angle_gamma   90.00
#
_symmetry.space_group_name_H-M   'P 1'
#
loop_
_entity.id
_entity.type
_entity.pdbx_description
1 polymer ?
#
loop_
_entity_poly.entity_id
_entity_poly.type
_entity_poly.pdbx_seq_one_letter_code
_entity_poly.pdbx_strand_id
1 'polypeptide(L)'
;MKYVSKLPMILPLLISGLSLFQAACKHTASGSSTIKHNEGQLVSSTYKGQWQKASEAILTEHGEDLTKVYPPNNLMAKRLQTWADAIHRIVIDKEPELAGTNPPVIALFNSEISNAYAFPLDVCGSTSVLVKGPSEDEVIDNAEPFSYGDSQSESCVNLQGGPKAERDHLAWRMKAREGCEVSLTGSEIVLSNSCSDGEESSHRYKGFRTQATADRIVVYSALAASLDEDMVVGALAHELAHYYRSHAFAQESPGLYDYLYKIGKTNSSSKPDKIQDNDPLHDLAAKWKTFASTDLIVSLPGQKLNGIFAKDAMNIVDTSLQNGGPFCSAGADCKAACEPLIKNLESGYNGRLEPVLWGQDYTEGGTAIYRQYETDFQKCALKLDASKYSVSFERSTTSALHGLANTPDLKPRKSETLWDILLRASSEIEPTLKKIHSEMLATGDLATKSGLGWYTEEQEADELAAEFLVRLGLDPKSLITNNISAAVKANPKEGKLCEANFKNGFPAPVSLEGLADNHHGNCFRAYNIYNELKAHALFYESIRAKNRPVVQKNITWSDAVKSLQN
;
A
#
# COMPACT_ATOMS: atom_id res chain seq x y z
N MET A 1 -1.48 42.69 -62.06
CA MET A 1 -2.87 43.17 -61.86
C MET A 1 -2.99 43.53 -60.37
N LYS A 2 -2.89 44.82 -60.00
CA LYS A 2 -3.98 45.79 -59.68
C LYS A 2 -5.02 45.15 -58.73
N TYR A 3 -5.17 45.54 -57.46
CA TYR A 3 -5.67 46.79 -56.83
C TYR A 3 -5.31 46.74 -55.31
N VAL A 4 -4.84 47.76 -54.54
CA VAL A 4 -5.36 49.12 -54.18
C VAL A 4 -6.72 49.00 -53.44
N SER A 5 -7.01 49.44 -52.20
CA SER A 5 -6.81 50.75 -51.53
C SER A 5 -7.39 50.81 -50.08
N LYS A 6 -6.74 51.65 -49.22
CA LYS A 6 -7.25 52.71 -48.28
C LYS A 6 -8.23 52.34 -47.12
N LEU A 7 -7.92 52.57 -45.82
CA LEU A 7 -7.83 53.83 -44.98
C LEU A 7 -9.21 54.57 -44.81
N PRO A 8 -9.44 55.44 -43.77
CA PRO A 8 -9.61 55.29 -42.30
C PRO A 8 -10.84 56.09 -41.74
N MET A 9 -11.09 56.14 -40.40
CA MET A 9 -11.79 57.22 -39.62
C MET A 9 -11.97 56.74 -38.15
N ILE A 10 -11.41 57.33 -37.07
CA ILE A 10 -11.62 58.61 -36.33
C ILE A 10 -13.09 58.78 -35.83
N LEU A 11 -13.42 58.42 -34.56
CA LEU A 11 -13.68 59.24 -33.32
C LEU A 11 -15.02 60.07 -33.35
N PRO A 12 -15.70 60.55 -32.28
CA PRO A 12 -15.54 60.47 -30.79
C PRO A 12 -16.84 60.35 -29.91
N LEU A 13 -16.66 60.31 -28.55
CA LEU A 13 -17.48 60.89 -27.43
C LEU A 13 -18.96 60.42 -27.27
N LEU A 14 -19.60 60.18 -26.11
CA LEU A 14 -19.72 60.83 -24.77
C LEU A 14 -20.89 60.04 -24.08
N ILE A 15 -20.96 59.64 -22.80
CA ILE A 15 -21.27 60.44 -21.58
C ILE A 15 -21.54 59.47 -20.40
N SER A 16 -20.83 59.75 -19.29
CA SER A 16 -21.17 59.65 -17.86
C SER A 16 -21.93 58.46 -17.25
N GLY A 17 -21.42 58.00 -16.10
CA GLY A 17 -22.26 57.51 -15.01
C GLY A 17 -21.51 56.70 -13.96
N LEU A 18 -21.06 57.37 -12.88
CA LEU A 18 -20.54 56.78 -11.65
C LEU A 18 -21.37 55.57 -11.17
N SER A 19 -20.72 54.53 -10.64
CA SER A 19 -20.94 54.02 -9.27
C SER A 19 -20.10 52.77 -8.95
N LEU A 20 -19.36 52.89 -7.84
CA LEU A 20 -19.09 51.87 -6.82
C LEU A 20 -18.33 50.59 -7.22
N PHE A 21 -17.06 50.57 -6.79
CA PHE A 21 -16.32 49.38 -6.37
C PHE A 21 -17.20 48.45 -5.52
N GLN A 22 -17.70 47.38 -6.13
CA GLN A 22 -17.96 46.13 -5.42
C GLN A 22 -16.83 45.17 -5.78
N ALA A 23 -15.94 45.01 -4.81
CA ALA A 23 -15.08 43.85 -4.69
C ALA A 23 -15.97 42.60 -4.52
N ALA A 24 -16.47 42.09 -5.65
CA ALA A 24 -16.89 40.70 -5.71
C ALA A 24 -15.60 39.88 -5.76
N CYS A 25 -15.16 39.43 -4.59
CA CYS A 25 -14.31 38.25 -4.48
C CYS A 25 -15.07 37.12 -5.18
N LYS A 26 -14.82 36.95 -6.47
CA LYS A 26 -15.03 35.68 -7.14
C LYS A 26 -14.06 34.74 -6.44
N HIS A 27 -14.56 34.05 -5.42
CA HIS A 27 -14.04 32.74 -5.06
C HIS A 27 -14.15 31.90 -6.34
N THR A 28 -13.10 31.95 -7.17
CA THR A 28 -12.79 30.81 -8.01
C THR A 28 -12.69 29.65 -7.04
N ALA A 29 -13.59 28.69 -7.20
CA ALA A 29 -13.54 27.42 -6.52
C ALA A 29 -12.07 27.01 -6.46
N SER A 30 -11.56 26.89 -5.24
CA SER A 30 -10.31 26.24 -4.93
C SER A 30 -10.40 24.84 -5.54
N GLY A 31 -9.94 24.70 -6.79
CA GLY A 31 -9.66 23.40 -7.37
C GLY A 31 -8.68 22.75 -6.42
N SER A 32 -9.16 21.77 -5.65
CA SER A 32 -8.34 21.07 -4.67
C SER A 32 -7.35 20.21 -5.45
N SER A 33 -6.25 20.84 -5.82
CA SER A 33 -4.99 20.20 -6.16
C SER A 33 -4.56 19.40 -4.95
N THR A 34 -4.55 18.10 -5.07
CA THR A 34 -3.73 17.19 -4.29
C THR A 34 -3.71 15.95 -5.16
N ILE A 35 -2.59 15.32 -5.45
CA ILE A 35 -1.75 14.74 -4.42
C ILE A 35 -0.41 14.40 -5.12
N LYS A 36 0.78 14.94 -4.69
CA LYS A 36 2.25 14.60 -4.41
C LYS A 36 2.56 14.71 -2.93
N HIS A 37 3.66 14.19 -2.41
CA HIS A 37 4.43 15.04 -1.52
C HIS A 37 5.05 16.18 -2.36
N ASN A 38 4.31 17.28 -2.56
CA ASN A 38 4.93 18.51 -3.02
C ASN A 38 5.88 18.97 -1.91
N GLU A 39 7.06 19.49 -2.25
CA GLU A 39 8.03 19.97 -1.25
C GLU A 39 7.35 20.79 -0.13
N GLY A 40 7.49 20.35 1.11
CA GLY A 40 6.87 21.00 2.28
C GLY A 40 5.40 20.68 2.55
N GLN A 41 4.73 19.87 1.73
CA GLN A 41 3.37 19.40 1.96
C GLN A 41 3.39 18.03 2.67
N LEU A 42 3.42 18.07 4.01
CA LEU A 42 3.66 16.87 4.83
C LEU A 42 2.45 15.93 4.94
N VAL A 43 1.25 16.40 4.60
CA VAL A 43 0.00 15.62 4.71
C VAL A 43 -0.80 15.63 3.41
N SER A 44 -1.55 14.55 3.18
CA SER A 44 -2.47 14.43 2.04
C SER A 44 -3.83 15.08 2.30
N SER A 45 -4.16 15.26 3.59
CA SER A 45 -5.47 15.69 4.07
C SER A 45 -5.33 16.33 5.45
N THR A 46 -6.25 17.24 5.75
CA THR A 46 -6.36 17.89 7.06
C THR A 46 -7.59 17.44 7.84
N TYR A 47 -8.31 16.44 7.31
CA TYR A 47 -9.52 15.90 7.92
C TYR A 47 -9.16 15.11 9.18
N LYS A 48 -9.54 15.64 10.36
CA LYS A 48 -9.15 15.06 11.65
C LYS A 48 -9.69 13.66 11.91
N GLY A 49 -10.84 13.32 11.34
CA GLY A 49 -11.47 12.00 11.49
C GLY A 49 -10.69 10.87 10.80
N GLN A 50 -9.69 11.20 9.99
CA GLN A 50 -8.78 10.24 9.39
C GLN A 50 -7.91 9.51 10.41
N TRP A 51 -7.52 10.14 11.53
CA TRP A 51 -6.65 9.53 12.52
C TRP A 51 -7.43 9.08 13.74
N GLN A 52 -7.45 7.78 13.98
CA GLN A 52 -8.26 7.15 15.00
C GLN A 52 -7.41 6.41 16.02
N LYS A 53 -7.86 6.38 17.27
CA LYS A 53 -7.17 5.65 18.33
C LYS A 53 -7.39 4.16 18.15
N ALA A 54 -6.32 3.41 17.93
CA ALA A 54 -6.39 1.95 17.94
C ALA A 54 -6.48 1.46 19.39
N SER A 55 -7.42 0.56 19.64
CA SER A 55 -7.51 -0.15 20.91
C SER A 55 -6.49 -1.29 20.97
N GLU A 56 -6.18 -1.78 22.16
CA GLU A 56 -5.34 -2.98 22.31
C GLU A 56 -5.97 -4.21 21.65
N ALA A 57 -7.29 -4.34 21.69
CA ALA A 57 -8.01 -5.45 21.05
C ALA A 57 -7.76 -5.48 19.53
N ILE A 58 -7.69 -4.31 18.90
CA ILE A 58 -7.41 -4.19 17.46
C ILE A 58 -6.00 -4.63 17.12
N LEU A 59 -5.01 -4.28 17.94
CA LEU A 59 -3.65 -4.78 17.73
C LEU A 59 -3.64 -6.32 17.75
N THR A 60 -4.43 -6.94 18.65
CA THR A 60 -4.57 -8.41 18.70
C THR A 60 -5.19 -8.98 17.43
N GLU A 61 -6.18 -8.31 16.85
CA GLU A 61 -6.83 -8.73 15.60
C GLU A 61 -5.90 -8.61 14.39
N HIS A 62 -4.94 -7.68 14.42
CA HIS A 62 -3.84 -7.63 13.45
C HIS A 62 -2.74 -8.68 13.71
N GLY A 63 -3.02 -9.70 14.53
CA GLY A 63 -2.12 -10.81 14.79
C GLY A 63 -1.01 -10.51 15.80
N GLU A 64 -1.05 -9.34 16.44
CA GLU A 64 -0.04 -8.96 17.41
C GLU A 64 -0.30 -9.56 18.80
N ASP A 65 0.73 -10.19 19.37
CA ASP A 65 0.68 -10.71 20.73
C ASP A 65 0.97 -9.59 21.72
N LEU A 66 -0.08 -9.04 22.33
CA LEU A 66 0.03 -7.96 23.32
C LEU A 66 0.92 -8.31 24.51
N THR A 67 1.12 -9.60 24.82
CA THR A 67 2.03 -10.02 25.90
C THR A 67 3.50 -9.75 25.56
N LYS A 68 3.80 -9.47 24.29
CA LYS A 68 5.13 -9.11 23.78
C LYS A 68 5.34 -7.60 23.68
N VAL A 69 4.35 -6.76 24.01
CA VAL A 69 4.53 -5.30 23.96
C VAL A 69 5.42 -4.86 25.11
N TYR A 70 6.52 -4.17 24.80
CA TYR A 70 7.32 -3.51 25.82
C TYR A 70 6.51 -2.39 26.47
N PRO A 71 6.57 -2.25 27.81
CA PRO A 71 5.80 -1.21 28.49
C PRO A 71 6.29 0.19 28.04
N PRO A 72 5.42 1.23 28.05
CA PRO A 72 5.79 2.57 27.60
C PRO A 72 6.97 3.22 28.35
N ASN A 73 7.32 2.70 29.54
CA ASN A 73 8.46 3.15 30.34
C ASN A 73 9.79 2.44 29.99
N ASN A 74 9.77 1.44 29.10
CA ASN A 74 10.99 0.85 28.54
C ASN A 74 11.83 1.93 27.84
N LEU A 75 13.16 1.89 28.01
CA LEU A 75 14.03 2.97 27.51
C LEU A 75 13.97 3.09 25.98
N MET A 76 13.96 1.96 25.25
CA MET A 76 13.80 1.95 23.80
C MET A 76 12.44 2.49 23.37
N ALA A 77 11.33 2.01 23.96
CA ALA A 77 9.98 2.48 23.62
C ALA A 77 9.87 4.00 23.80
N LYS A 78 10.34 4.53 24.93
CA LYS A 78 10.35 5.97 25.21
C LYS A 78 11.25 6.74 24.23
N ARG A 79 12.37 6.15 23.79
CA ARG A 79 13.30 6.80 22.87
C ARG A 79 12.70 6.93 21.48
N LEU A 80 12.10 5.85 20.97
CA LEU A 80 11.37 5.84 19.70
C LEU A 80 10.19 6.81 19.75
N GLN A 81 9.41 6.83 20.84
CA GLN A 81 8.32 7.80 21.01
C GLN A 81 8.83 9.23 20.96
N THR A 82 9.98 9.52 21.56
CA THR A 82 10.55 10.89 21.52
C THR A 82 10.90 11.32 20.10
N TRP A 83 11.35 10.39 19.24
CA TRP A 83 11.57 10.66 17.82
C TRP A 83 10.24 10.86 17.06
N ALA A 84 9.23 10.03 17.31
CA ALA A 84 7.90 10.21 16.74
C ALA A 84 7.29 11.56 17.14
N ASP A 85 7.40 11.97 18.40
CA ASP A 85 6.94 13.27 18.90
C ASP A 85 7.70 14.44 18.25
N ALA A 86 8.97 14.26 17.87
CA ALA A 86 9.73 15.27 17.16
C ALA A 86 9.24 15.45 15.72
N ILE A 87 8.93 14.35 15.03
CA ILE A 87 8.34 14.37 13.67
C ILE A 87 6.91 14.93 13.73
N HIS A 88 6.11 14.52 14.70
CA HIS A 88 4.77 15.07 14.88
C HIS A 88 4.78 16.58 15.06
N ARG A 89 5.69 17.12 15.88
CA ARG A 89 5.85 18.58 16.02
C ARG A 89 6.21 19.27 14.71
N ILE A 90 7.08 18.68 13.89
CA ILE A 90 7.39 19.21 12.55
C ILE A 90 6.10 19.32 11.71
N VAL A 91 5.25 18.29 11.75
CA VAL A 91 3.98 18.28 11.03
C VAL A 91 3.02 19.33 11.57
N ILE A 92 2.82 19.41 12.89
CA ILE A 92 1.92 20.40 13.51
C ILE A 92 2.40 21.84 13.27
N ASP A 93 3.70 22.09 13.31
CA ASP A 93 4.27 23.42 13.04
C ASP A 93 4.02 23.87 11.59
N LYS A 94 3.89 22.92 10.66
CA LYS A 94 3.62 23.17 9.24
C LYS A 94 2.14 23.19 8.91
N GLU A 95 1.35 22.36 9.58
CA GLU A 95 -0.08 22.17 9.36
C GLU A 95 -0.83 22.33 10.71
N PRO A 96 -0.94 23.56 11.26
CA PRO A 96 -1.46 23.80 12.61
C PRO A 96 -2.89 23.30 12.84
N GLU A 97 -3.68 23.17 11.78
CA GLU A 97 -5.02 22.60 11.82
C GLU A 97 -5.01 21.16 12.34
N LEU A 98 -3.90 20.43 12.21
CA LEU A 98 -3.73 19.09 12.73
C LEU A 98 -3.45 19.03 14.23
N ALA A 99 -3.29 20.16 14.94
CA ALA A 99 -2.97 20.17 16.38
C ALA A 99 -4.00 19.44 17.28
N GLY A 100 -5.17 19.08 16.74
CA GLY A 100 -6.19 18.29 17.43
C GLY A 100 -6.38 16.86 16.90
N THR A 101 -5.50 16.36 16.04
CA THR A 101 -5.50 14.95 15.63
C THR A 101 -4.82 14.09 16.68
N ASN A 102 -5.05 12.78 16.62
CA ASN A 102 -4.33 11.86 17.48
C ASN A 102 -2.84 11.89 17.10
N PRO A 103 -1.91 12.05 18.06
CA PRO A 103 -0.49 11.91 17.77
C PRO A 103 -0.15 10.43 17.56
N PRO A 104 0.87 10.11 16.75
CA PRO A 104 1.34 8.74 16.59
C PRO A 104 1.93 8.22 17.91
N VAL A 105 1.65 6.96 18.23
CA VAL A 105 2.10 6.27 19.45
C VAL A 105 2.87 5.02 19.05
N ILE A 106 4.08 4.86 19.58
CA ILE A 106 4.91 3.69 19.33
C ILE A 106 4.38 2.50 20.13
N ALA A 107 4.11 1.40 19.43
CA ALA A 107 3.91 0.08 20.00
C ALA A 107 5.16 -0.77 19.69
N LEU A 108 6.05 -0.91 20.66
CA LEU A 108 7.29 -1.68 20.51
C LEU A 108 7.04 -3.13 20.93
N PHE A 109 7.16 -4.08 20.01
CA PHE A 109 6.96 -5.51 20.28
C PHE A 109 8.28 -6.27 20.36
N ASN A 110 8.34 -7.24 21.27
CA ASN A 110 9.40 -8.23 21.35
C ASN A 110 9.24 -9.25 20.23
N SER A 111 10.03 -9.09 19.18
CA SER A 111 9.99 -9.94 17.99
C SER A 111 11.39 -10.10 17.40
N GLU A 112 11.64 -11.28 16.83
CA GLU A 112 12.82 -11.59 16.04
C GLU A 112 12.73 -11.05 14.61
N ILE A 113 11.53 -10.64 14.20
CA ILE A 113 11.28 -10.04 12.89
C ILE A 113 11.78 -8.59 12.91
N SER A 114 12.56 -8.22 11.91
CA SER A 114 13.08 -6.86 11.75
C SER A 114 12.11 -6.06 10.88
N ASN A 115 11.08 -5.47 11.47
CA ASN A 115 10.08 -4.68 10.75
C ASN A 115 9.56 -3.49 11.59
N ALA A 116 8.95 -2.53 10.91
CA ALA A 116 8.07 -1.52 11.47
C ALA A 116 6.95 -1.25 10.45
N TYR A 117 5.78 -0.82 10.91
CA TYR A 117 4.71 -0.44 10.00
C TYR A 117 3.69 0.51 10.64
N ALA A 118 3.09 1.37 9.83
CA ALA A 118 1.78 1.96 10.09
C ALA A 118 0.68 1.07 9.46
N PHE A 119 -0.52 1.03 10.04
CA PHE A 119 -1.57 0.13 9.55
C PHE A 119 -2.95 0.82 9.43
N PRO A 120 -3.81 0.30 8.52
CA PRO A 120 -5.20 0.70 8.44
C PRO A 120 -6.02 0.22 9.63
N LEU A 121 -6.98 1.04 10.04
CA LEU A 121 -7.95 0.74 11.09
C LEU A 121 -9.36 0.69 10.49
N ASP A 122 -10.04 -0.43 10.66
CA ASP A 122 -11.46 -0.53 10.31
C ASP A 122 -12.31 0.33 11.26
N VAL A 123 -13.16 1.17 10.68
CA VAL A 123 -14.07 2.08 11.38
C VAL A 123 -15.50 1.85 10.92
N CYS A 124 -16.44 1.97 11.86
CA CYS A 124 -17.87 1.81 11.60
C CYS A 124 -18.65 3.07 11.91
N GLY A 125 -19.64 3.34 11.06
CA GLY A 125 -20.69 4.30 11.31
C GLY A 125 -22.03 3.60 11.50
N SER A 126 -22.83 4.11 12.44
CA SER A 126 -24.15 3.58 12.79
C SER A 126 -25.29 4.27 12.02
N THR A 127 -24.99 5.32 11.25
CA THR A 127 -25.96 6.08 10.48
C THR A 127 -26.34 5.31 9.23
N SER A 128 -27.65 5.13 9.00
CA SER A 128 -28.19 4.53 7.78
C SER A 128 -27.58 5.18 6.53
N VAL A 129 -27.22 4.36 5.54
CA VAL A 129 -26.65 4.80 4.27
C VAL A 129 -27.56 4.40 3.13
N LEU A 130 -28.07 5.37 2.38
CA LEU A 130 -28.80 5.14 1.13
C LEU A 130 -27.86 5.34 -0.05
N VAL A 131 -27.51 4.26 -0.75
CA VAL A 131 -26.85 4.32 -2.05
C VAL A 131 -27.93 4.43 -3.12
N LYS A 132 -27.94 5.52 -3.89
CA LYS A 132 -28.91 5.71 -4.97
C LYS A 132 -28.51 4.89 -6.20
N GLY A 133 -29.42 4.05 -6.69
CA GLY A 133 -29.30 3.42 -8.00
C GLY A 133 -29.78 4.34 -9.13
N PRO A 134 -29.66 3.92 -10.39
CA PRO A 134 -30.22 4.62 -11.54
C PRO A 134 -31.76 4.64 -11.55
N SER A 135 -32.41 3.67 -10.89
CA SER A 135 -33.85 3.62 -10.68
C SER A 135 -34.24 4.15 -9.29
N GLU A 136 -35.17 5.10 -9.22
CA GLU A 136 -35.70 5.66 -7.97
C GLU A 136 -36.89 4.86 -7.41
N ASP A 137 -37.43 3.90 -8.18
CA ASP A 137 -38.71 3.26 -7.88
C ASP A 137 -38.64 2.15 -6.82
N GLU A 138 -37.44 1.61 -6.54
CA GLU A 138 -37.23 0.53 -5.56
C GLU A 138 -36.00 0.81 -4.68
N VAL A 139 -36.22 0.79 -3.36
CA VAL A 139 -35.17 0.83 -2.34
C VAL A 139 -35.14 -0.52 -1.63
N ILE A 140 -34.01 -1.22 -1.75
CA ILE A 140 -33.79 -2.52 -1.12
C ILE A 140 -33.11 -2.30 0.23
N ASP A 141 -33.76 -2.71 1.30
CA ASP A 141 -33.20 -2.67 2.66
C ASP A 141 -32.19 -3.81 2.86
N ASN A 142 -30.91 -3.47 2.95
CA ASN A 142 -29.82 -4.37 3.27
C ASN A 142 -29.55 -4.36 4.79
N ALA A 143 -29.51 -5.56 5.37
CA ALA A 143 -29.20 -5.72 6.80
C ALA A 143 -27.73 -5.46 7.13
N GLU A 144 -26.85 -5.63 6.13
CA GLU A 144 -25.40 -5.43 6.25
C GLU A 144 -25.02 -3.94 6.18
N PRO A 145 -23.88 -3.55 6.76
CA PRO A 145 -23.33 -2.22 6.55
C PRO A 145 -22.85 -2.06 5.10
N PHE A 146 -22.93 -0.84 4.58
CA PHE A 146 -22.26 -0.48 3.34
C PHE A 146 -20.75 -0.58 3.55
N SER A 147 -20.03 -1.37 2.75
CA SER A 147 -18.57 -1.48 2.86
C SER A 147 -17.87 -0.64 1.79
N TYR A 148 -16.86 0.12 2.20
CA TYR A 148 -16.00 0.87 1.30
C TYR A 148 -14.52 0.60 1.61
N GLY A 149 -13.84 -0.03 0.64
CA GLY A 149 -12.46 -0.47 0.75
C GLY A 149 -12.29 -1.94 1.16
N ASP A 150 -11.04 -2.36 1.32
CA ASP A 150 -10.65 -3.70 1.75
C ASP A 150 -10.75 -3.86 3.28
N SER A 151 -11.92 -3.54 3.85
CA SER A 151 -12.18 -3.83 5.25
C SER A 151 -12.37 -5.33 5.44
N GLN A 152 -11.38 -5.97 6.08
CA GLN A 152 -11.36 -7.43 6.29
C GLN A 152 -11.70 -7.83 7.72
N SER A 153 -11.75 -6.89 8.68
CA SER A 153 -12.06 -7.23 10.07
C SER A 153 -13.56 -7.24 10.32
N GLU A 154 -14.04 -8.22 11.08
CA GLU A 154 -15.39 -8.20 11.66
C GLU A 154 -15.54 -7.12 12.74
N SER A 155 -14.42 -6.74 13.37
CA SER A 155 -14.34 -5.67 14.34
C SER A 155 -14.09 -4.32 13.67
N CYS A 156 -14.50 -3.24 14.32
CA CYS A 156 -14.21 -1.89 13.87
C CYS A 156 -14.36 -0.89 15.03
N VAL A 157 -13.70 0.26 14.92
CA VAL A 157 -13.91 1.37 15.86
C VAL A 157 -15.10 2.20 15.42
N ASN A 158 -16.08 2.37 16.32
CA ASN A 158 -17.20 3.26 16.06
C ASN A 158 -16.72 4.71 15.96
N LEU A 159 -17.02 5.36 14.83
CA LEU A 159 -16.75 6.78 14.64
C LEU A 159 -17.55 7.61 15.66
N GLN A 160 -16.86 8.54 16.29
CA GLN A 160 -17.47 9.43 17.27
C GLN A 160 -18.03 10.69 16.58
N GLY A 161 -19.10 11.28 17.13
CA GLY A 161 -19.65 12.56 16.65
C GLY A 161 -20.96 12.48 15.86
N GLY A 162 -21.54 11.28 15.69
CA GLY A 162 -22.86 11.06 15.11
C GLY A 162 -22.95 11.28 13.60
N PRO A 163 -24.18 11.39 13.04
CA PRO A 163 -24.42 11.35 11.58
C PRO A 163 -23.62 12.34 10.76
N LYS A 164 -23.36 13.54 11.29
CA LYS A 164 -22.57 14.54 10.57
C LYS A 164 -21.10 14.14 10.45
N ALA A 165 -20.49 13.68 11.55
CA ALA A 165 -19.08 13.27 11.56
C ALA A 165 -18.88 12.02 10.68
N GLU A 166 -19.81 11.08 10.78
CA GLU A 166 -19.88 9.88 9.94
C GLU A 166 -20.02 10.22 8.44
N ARG A 167 -20.91 11.16 8.08
CA ARG A 167 -21.02 11.71 6.72
C ARG A 167 -19.72 12.34 6.26
N ASP A 168 -19.12 13.19 7.08
CA ASP A 168 -17.87 13.90 6.75
C ASP A 168 -16.72 12.89 6.50
N HIS A 169 -16.69 11.77 7.24
CA HIS A 169 -15.72 10.68 7.04
C HIS A 169 -15.89 9.99 5.69
N LEU A 170 -17.11 9.56 5.35
CA LEU A 170 -17.41 8.95 4.05
C LEU A 170 -17.13 9.92 2.89
N ALA A 171 -17.52 11.19 3.05
CA ALA A 171 -17.26 12.22 2.05
C ALA A 171 -15.76 12.42 1.80
N TRP A 172 -14.94 12.37 2.86
CA TRP A 172 -13.49 12.40 2.73
C TRP A 172 -12.95 11.16 2.02
N ARG A 173 -13.37 9.94 2.43
CA ARG A 173 -12.92 8.67 1.84
C ARG A 173 -13.24 8.55 0.35
N MET A 174 -14.40 9.06 -0.06
CA MET A 174 -14.88 8.94 -1.43
C MET A 174 -14.51 10.13 -2.32
N LYS A 175 -13.76 11.12 -1.79
CA LYS A 175 -13.43 12.35 -2.52
C LYS A 175 -12.74 12.10 -3.88
N ALA A 176 -12.00 10.99 -4.00
CA ALA A 176 -11.31 10.64 -5.23
C ALA A 176 -12.21 9.99 -6.30
N ARG A 177 -13.43 9.57 -5.96
CA ARG A 177 -14.38 9.01 -6.93
C ARG A 177 -15.05 10.12 -7.71
N GLU A 178 -14.80 10.17 -9.01
CA GLU A 178 -15.37 11.18 -9.89
C GLU A 178 -16.91 11.11 -9.85
N GLY A 179 -17.53 12.27 -9.59
CA GLY A 179 -18.98 12.40 -9.52
C GLY A 179 -19.62 11.78 -8.27
N CYS A 180 -18.86 11.22 -7.32
CA CYS A 180 -19.44 10.73 -6.06
C CYS A 180 -19.84 11.91 -5.15
N GLU A 181 -21.11 11.96 -4.78
CA GLU A 181 -21.68 12.94 -3.87
C GLU A 181 -22.13 12.25 -2.57
N VAL A 182 -21.64 12.77 -1.44
CA VAL A 182 -21.98 12.29 -0.11
C VAL A 182 -22.72 13.39 0.64
N SER A 183 -24.00 13.15 0.93
CA SER A 183 -24.89 14.13 1.58
C SER A 183 -25.57 13.56 2.82
N LEU A 184 -26.23 14.42 3.59
CA LEU A 184 -27.03 14.03 4.76
C LEU A 184 -28.46 14.52 4.56
N THR A 185 -29.43 13.60 4.56
CA THR A 185 -30.86 13.89 4.49
C THR A 185 -31.52 13.46 5.79
N GLY A 186 -31.82 14.41 6.67
CA GLY A 186 -32.25 14.10 8.04
C GLY A 186 -31.13 13.42 8.83
N SER A 187 -31.33 12.15 9.20
CA SER A 187 -30.34 11.31 9.88
C SER A 187 -29.83 10.16 9.00
N GLU A 188 -29.99 10.25 7.69
CA GLU A 188 -29.54 9.25 6.73
C GLU A 188 -28.45 9.86 5.83
N ILE A 189 -27.35 9.14 5.65
CA ILE A 189 -26.31 9.48 4.68
C ILE A 189 -26.79 9.02 3.32
N VAL A 190 -26.66 9.87 2.31
CA VAL A 190 -27.10 9.56 0.95
C VAL A 190 -25.89 9.65 0.02
N LEU A 191 -25.60 8.55 -0.66
CA LEU A 191 -24.54 8.39 -1.64
C LEU A 191 -25.14 8.39 -3.05
N SER A 192 -24.53 9.12 -3.98
CA SER A 192 -24.88 9.03 -5.40
C SER A 192 -24.47 7.67 -5.98
N ASN A 193 -25.04 7.30 -7.14
CA ASN A 193 -24.75 6.03 -7.80
C ASN A 193 -23.25 5.84 -8.11
N SER A 194 -22.56 6.91 -8.48
CA SER A 194 -21.12 7.01 -8.72
C SER A 194 -20.24 6.67 -7.50
N CYS A 195 -20.81 6.60 -6.30
CA CYS A 195 -20.08 6.17 -5.10
C CYS A 195 -19.99 4.64 -4.97
N SER A 196 -20.72 3.89 -5.79
CA SER A 196 -20.75 2.43 -5.81
C SER A 196 -20.28 1.91 -7.17
N ASP A 197 -19.87 0.65 -7.24
CA ASP A 197 -19.39 0.03 -8.48
C ASP A 197 -20.55 -0.44 -9.38
N GLY A 198 -21.58 0.40 -9.53
CA GLY A 198 -22.67 0.23 -10.49
C GLY A 198 -23.90 -0.52 -9.97
N GLU A 199 -24.37 -0.21 -8.77
CA GLU A 199 -25.63 -0.75 -8.24
C GLU A 199 -26.80 -0.44 -9.20
N GLU A 200 -27.56 -1.46 -9.60
CA GLU A 200 -28.70 -1.29 -10.53
C GLU A 200 -29.95 -0.72 -9.84
N SER A 201 -30.04 -0.87 -8.51
CA SER A 201 -31.14 -0.42 -7.66
C SER A 201 -30.64 0.45 -6.51
N SER A 202 -31.55 1.19 -5.88
CA SER A 202 -31.19 1.91 -4.65
C SER A 202 -31.13 0.94 -3.47
N HIS A 203 -30.08 1.04 -2.64
CA HIS A 203 -29.89 0.17 -1.48
C HIS A 203 -29.77 1.01 -0.21
N ARG A 204 -30.52 0.62 0.82
CA ARG A 204 -30.43 1.20 2.16
C ARG A 204 -29.70 0.25 3.09
N TYR A 205 -28.57 0.68 3.61
CA TYR A 205 -27.72 -0.06 4.54
C TYR A 205 -27.90 0.47 5.97
N LYS A 206 -27.78 -0.38 6.98
CA LYS A 206 -27.97 0.02 8.39
C LYS A 206 -26.85 0.90 8.96
N GLY A 207 -25.76 1.07 8.22
CA GLY A 207 -24.53 1.72 8.63
C GLY A 207 -23.51 1.64 7.52
N PHE A 208 -22.25 1.90 7.85
CA PHE A 208 -21.14 1.61 6.97
C PHE A 208 -19.92 1.08 7.73
N ARG A 209 -19.05 0.41 6.98
CA ARG A 209 -17.71 0.03 7.37
C ARG A 209 -16.73 0.59 6.33
N THR A 210 -15.68 1.22 6.80
CA THR A 210 -14.58 1.70 5.96
C THR A 210 -13.33 1.77 6.82
N GLN A 211 -12.31 2.47 6.35
CA GLN A 211 -11.01 2.51 6.98
C GLN A 211 -10.60 3.94 7.39
N ALA A 212 -9.71 4.02 8.38
CA ALA A 212 -9.05 5.21 8.91
C ALA A 212 -7.62 4.85 9.36
N THR A 213 -6.76 5.83 9.63
CA THR A 213 -5.38 5.60 10.09
C THR A 213 -5.33 5.32 11.58
N ALA A 214 -4.74 4.19 11.97
CA ALA A 214 -4.45 3.91 13.37
C ALA A 214 -3.39 4.90 13.91
N ASP A 215 -3.58 5.42 15.12
CA ASP A 215 -2.59 6.22 15.87
C ASP A 215 -1.41 5.38 16.41
N ARG A 216 -1.24 4.14 15.98
CA ARG A 216 -0.20 3.22 16.43
C ARG A 216 0.80 2.96 15.32
N ILE A 217 2.08 3.13 15.63
CA ILE A 217 3.19 2.71 14.79
C ILE A 217 3.82 1.49 15.44
N VAL A 218 3.72 0.35 14.77
CA VAL A 218 4.29 -0.91 15.26
C VAL A 218 5.78 -0.91 14.93
N VAL A 219 6.61 -1.21 15.92
CA VAL A 219 8.05 -1.37 15.75
C VAL A 219 8.47 -2.67 16.41
N TYR A 220 9.23 -3.51 15.72
CA TYR A 220 9.75 -4.73 16.30
C TYR A 220 11.16 -4.54 16.87
N SER A 221 11.42 -5.17 18.02
CA SER A 221 12.69 -5.03 18.74
C SER A 221 13.91 -5.45 17.93
N ALA A 222 13.80 -6.46 17.05
CA ALA A 222 14.92 -6.86 16.19
C ALA A 222 15.31 -5.76 15.18
N LEU A 223 14.38 -4.93 14.71
CA LEU A 223 14.73 -3.77 13.88
C LEU A 223 15.56 -2.78 14.70
N ALA A 224 15.06 -2.42 15.89
CA ALA A 224 15.73 -1.46 16.76
C ALA A 224 17.09 -1.97 17.28
N ALA A 225 17.24 -3.28 17.49
CA ALA A 225 18.49 -3.89 17.97
C ALA A 225 19.56 -4.07 16.88
N SER A 226 19.16 -4.15 15.61
CA SER A 226 20.07 -4.48 14.49
C SER A 226 20.60 -3.27 13.73
N LEU A 227 20.07 -2.08 14.01
CA LEU A 227 20.37 -0.85 13.30
C LEU A 227 20.93 0.24 14.23
N ASP A 228 21.73 1.14 13.67
CA ASP A 228 22.12 2.37 14.34
C ASP A 228 20.92 3.31 14.48
N GLU A 229 20.96 4.21 15.47
CA GLU A 229 19.84 5.12 15.78
C GLU A 229 19.34 5.87 14.55
N ASP A 230 20.22 6.42 13.71
CA ASP A 230 19.83 7.21 12.54
C ASP A 230 19.12 6.37 11.46
N MET A 231 19.42 5.07 11.36
CA MET A 231 18.72 4.15 10.46
C MET A 231 17.36 3.76 11.03
N VAL A 232 17.25 3.52 12.34
CA VAL A 232 15.95 3.28 12.99
C VAL A 232 15.05 4.50 12.91
N VAL A 233 15.59 5.70 13.11
CA VAL A 233 14.83 6.95 12.93
C VAL A 233 14.43 7.14 11.47
N GLY A 234 15.25 6.71 10.51
CA GLY A 234 14.88 6.66 9.09
C GLY A 234 13.70 5.73 8.82
N ALA A 235 13.74 4.49 9.32
CA ALA A 235 12.63 3.56 9.21
C ALA A 235 11.36 4.10 9.89
N LEU A 236 11.48 4.67 11.09
CA LEU A 236 10.37 5.30 11.79
C LEU A 236 9.80 6.51 11.02
N ALA A 237 10.65 7.33 10.40
CA ALA A 237 10.22 8.46 9.57
C ALA A 237 9.45 7.99 8.33
N HIS A 238 9.85 6.86 7.74
CA HIS A 238 9.11 6.21 6.66
C HIS A 238 7.71 5.76 7.13
N GLU A 239 7.60 5.06 8.26
CA GLU A 239 6.28 4.66 8.77
C GLU A 239 5.40 5.85 9.16
N LEU A 240 6.01 6.92 9.68
CA LEU A 240 5.28 8.15 9.97
C LEU A 240 4.84 8.88 8.69
N ALA A 241 5.56 8.74 7.59
CA ALA A 241 5.10 9.22 6.30
C ALA A 241 3.84 8.47 5.85
N HIS A 242 3.81 7.14 5.99
CA HIS A 242 2.59 6.34 5.80
C HIS A 242 1.45 6.79 6.71
N TYR A 243 1.73 7.09 7.98
CA TYR A 243 0.74 7.62 8.92
C TYR A 243 0.13 8.96 8.47
N TYR A 244 0.96 9.94 8.10
CA TYR A 244 0.49 11.30 7.78
C TYR A 244 -0.08 11.45 6.38
N ARG A 245 0.40 10.65 5.43
CA ARG A 245 -0.17 10.57 4.07
C ARG A 245 -1.34 9.61 4.01
N SER A 246 -1.38 8.68 4.95
CA SER A 246 -2.40 7.63 5.10
C SER A 246 -2.49 6.81 3.82
N HIS A 247 -1.32 6.34 3.38
CA HIS A 247 -1.14 5.58 2.15
C HIS A 247 -2.03 4.35 2.10
N ALA A 248 -2.18 3.64 3.22
CA ALA A 248 -3.07 2.49 3.34
C ALA A 248 -4.52 2.70 2.85
N PHE A 249 -5.00 3.95 2.72
CA PHE A 249 -6.34 4.27 2.17
C PHE A 249 -6.30 5.04 0.86
N ALA A 250 -5.15 5.64 0.55
CA ALA A 250 -4.97 6.42 -0.65
C ALA A 250 -4.81 5.51 -1.90
N GLN A 251 -4.57 4.20 -1.70
CA GLN A 251 -4.64 3.13 -2.70
C GLN A 251 -5.95 3.14 -3.52
N GLU A 252 -7.05 3.53 -2.89
CA GLU A 252 -8.37 3.57 -3.55
C GLU A 252 -8.59 4.80 -4.42
N SER A 253 -7.63 5.70 -4.53
CA SER A 253 -7.69 6.85 -5.43
C SER A 253 -7.02 6.48 -6.76
N PRO A 254 -7.78 6.09 -7.81
CA PRO A 254 -7.17 5.58 -9.03
C PRO A 254 -6.25 6.63 -9.67
N GLY A 255 -5.02 6.21 -9.99
CA GLY A 255 -4.04 7.07 -10.66
C GLY A 255 -3.24 7.98 -9.73
N LEU A 256 -3.46 7.89 -8.42
CA LEU A 256 -2.69 8.63 -7.44
C LEU A 256 -1.26 8.08 -7.23
N TYR A 257 -1.18 6.77 -7.11
CA TYR A 257 0.05 6.01 -7.02
C TYR A 257 0.03 4.96 -8.13
N ASP A 258 1.06 4.10 -8.13
CA ASP A 258 1.20 2.99 -9.05
C ASP A 258 1.13 3.39 -10.51
N TYR A 259 1.88 4.43 -10.83
CA TYR A 259 2.02 4.91 -12.19
C TYR A 259 3.47 5.17 -12.56
N LEU A 260 3.74 5.01 -13.85
CA LEU A 260 5.04 5.27 -14.43
C LEU A 260 5.13 6.73 -14.85
N TYR A 261 6.33 7.28 -14.74
CA TYR A 261 6.67 8.64 -15.10
C TYR A 261 8.03 8.67 -15.82
N LYS A 262 8.32 9.75 -16.54
CA LYS A 262 9.67 9.97 -17.09
C LYS A 262 10.56 10.51 -16.00
N ILE A 263 11.68 9.84 -15.74
CA ILE A 263 12.75 10.38 -14.89
C ILE A 263 13.31 11.62 -15.59
N GLY A 264 12.92 12.78 -15.10
CA GLY A 264 13.37 14.08 -15.61
C GLY A 264 14.76 14.44 -15.11
N LYS A 265 15.40 15.42 -15.78
CA LYS A 265 16.62 16.08 -15.29
C LYS A 265 16.35 17.25 -14.33
N THR A 266 15.08 17.61 -14.13
CA THR A 266 14.68 18.87 -13.50
C THR A 266 14.01 18.64 -12.16
N ASN A 267 14.42 19.46 -11.20
CA ASN A 267 13.94 19.55 -9.82
C ASN A 267 12.57 20.23 -9.79
N SER A 268 11.53 19.58 -10.30
CA SER A 268 10.18 20.12 -10.09
C SER A 268 9.84 19.90 -8.62
N SER A 269 9.48 20.94 -7.87
CA SER A 269 9.01 20.82 -6.48
C SER A 269 7.69 20.05 -6.33
N SER A 270 7.18 19.52 -7.43
CA SER A 270 5.88 18.87 -7.56
C SER A 270 6.02 17.38 -7.85
N LYS A 271 4.86 16.72 -7.79
CA LYS A 271 4.68 15.39 -8.36
C LYS A 271 5.40 15.21 -9.71
N PRO A 272 6.09 14.07 -9.99
CA PRO A 272 6.27 13.66 -11.37
C PRO A 272 4.94 13.38 -12.05
N ASP A 273 4.78 13.89 -13.26
CA ASP A 273 3.59 13.65 -14.08
C ASP A 273 3.55 12.20 -14.57
N LYS A 274 2.35 11.62 -14.55
CA LYS A 274 2.09 10.32 -15.16
C LYS A 274 2.38 10.39 -16.66
N ILE A 275 2.92 9.31 -17.23
CA ILE A 275 3.03 9.15 -18.69
C ILE A 275 1.65 9.35 -19.33
N GLN A 276 1.55 10.35 -20.21
CA GLN A 276 0.32 10.70 -20.93
C GLN A 276 0.08 9.72 -22.09
N ASP A 277 -1.18 9.58 -22.53
CA ASP A 277 -1.55 8.65 -23.61
C ASP A 277 -0.89 8.97 -24.96
N ASN A 278 -0.49 10.22 -25.19
CA ASN A 278 0.21 10.65 -26.40
C ASN A 278 1.74 10.53 -26.31
N ASP A 279 2.27 10.03 -25.19
CA ASP A 279 3.70 9.88 -24.98
C ASP A 279 4.25 8.66 -25.73
N PRO A 280 5.42 8.73 -26.41
CA PRO A 280 6.03 7.58 -27.06
C PRO A 280 6.33 6.39 -26.15
N LEU A 281 6.40 6.60 -24.83
CA LEU A 281 6.60 5.53 -23.84
C LEU A 281 5.29 4.99 -23.24
N HIS A 282 4.12 5.47 -23.68
CA HIS A 282 2.83 5.07 -23.12
C HIS A 282 2.61 3.55 -23.20
N ASP A 283 2.79 2.94 -24.36
CA ASP A 283 2.59 1.50 -24.54
C ASP A 283 3.55 0.66 -23.70
N LEU A 284 4.82 1.11 -23.60
CA LEU A 284 5.82 0.47 -22.74
C LEU A 284 5.41 0.56 -21.27
N ALA A 285 4.94 1.74 -20.84
CA ALA A 285 4.48 1.98 -19.49
C ALA A 285 3.23 1.14 -19.15
N ALA A 286 2.24 1.11 -20.04
CA ALA A 286 1.05 0.29 -19.88
C ALA A 286 1.40 -1.20 -19.78
N LYS A 287 2.25 -1.70 -20.69
CA LYS A 287 2.70 -3.10 -20.67
C LYS A 287 3.45 -3.43 -19.38
N TRP A 288 4.35 -2.55 -18.94
CA TRP A 288 5.10 -2.75 -17.70
C TRP A 288 4.19 -2.76 -16.47
N LYS A 289 3.24 -1.84 -16.39
CA LYS A 289 2.23 -1.82 -15.32
C LYS A 289 1.45 -3.14 -15.28
N THR A 290 1.01 -3.67 -16.43
CA THR A 290 0.32 -4.97 -16.48
C THR A 290 1.19 -6.10 -15.92
N PHE A 291 2.45 -6.20 -16.34
CA PHE A 291 3.35 -7.24 -15.81
C PHE A 291 3.56 -7.14 -14.31
N ALA A 292 3.68 -5.93 -13.81
CA ALA A 292 3.99 -5.70 -12.42
C ALA A 292 2.80 -5.87 -11.48
N SER A 293 1.57 -5.74 -12.01
CA SER A 293 0.36 -6.19 -11.33
C SER A 293 0.15 -7.71 -11.45
N THR A 294 1.00 -8.45 -12.18
CA THR A 294 0.87 -9.90 -12.33
C THR A 294 1.65 -10.61 -11.24
N ASP A 295 0.98 -11.50 -10.52
CA ASP A 295 1.57 -12.37 -9.50
C ASP A 295 2.46 -13.45 -10.13
N LEU A 296 3.65 -13.06 -10.62
CA LEU A 296 4.63 -14.01 -11.12
C LEU A 296 5.43 -14.60 -9.95
N ILE A 297 4.82 -15.59 -9.33
CA ILE A 297 5.38 -16.34 -8.21
C ILE A 297 6.53 -17.21 -8.72
N VAL A 298 7.70 -17.08 -8.09
CA VAL A 298 8.93 -17.73 -8.53
C VAL A 298 8.88 -19.23 -8.27
N SER A 299 9.41 -20.02 -9.21
CA SER A 299 9.55 -21.47 -9.05
C SER A 299 10.69 -21.80 -8.10
N LEU A 300 10.39 -22.55 -7.05
CA LEU A 300 11.35 -23.08 -6.09
C LEU A 300 11.99 -24.37 -6.61
N PRO A 301 13.26 -24.64 -6.30
CA PRO A 301 13.90 -25.90 -6.67
C PRO A 301 13.14 -27.12 -6.12
N GLY A 302 12.61 -27.95 -7.04
CA GLY A 302 11.91 -29.20 -6.71
C GLY A 302 10.40 -29.04 -6.43
N GLN A 303 9.85 -27.84 -6.61
CA GLN A 303 8.42 -27.57 -6.57
C GLN A 303 7.68 -28.35 -7.68
N LYS A 304 6.51 -28.91 -7.34
CA LYS A 304 5.64 -29.67 -8.27
C LYS A 304 4.50 -28.81 -8.80
N LEU A 305 3.85 -28.03 -7.93
CA LEU A 305 2.82 -27.06 -8.33
C LEU A 305 3.48 -25.75 -8.65
N ASN A 306 3.15 -25.08 -9.75
CA ASN A 306 3.70 -23.73 -9.94
C ASN A 306 3.25 -22.78 -8.82
N GLY A 307 3.94 -21.65 -8.71
CA GLY A 307 3.69 -20.69 -7.64
C GLY A 307 2.25 -20.16 -7.59
N ILE A 308 1.64 -19.86 -8.75
CA ILE A 308 0.25 -19.38 -8.87
C ILE A 308 -0.72 -20.39 -8.27
N PHE A 309 -0.61 -21.66 -8.68
CA PHE A 309 -1.49 -22.72 -8.17
C PHE A 309 -1.23 -23.03 -6.70
N ALA A 310 0.00 -22.89 -6.21
CA ALA A 310 0.30 -23.02 -4.78
C ALA A 310 -0.39 -21.91 -3.96
N LYS A 311 -0.35 -20.65 -4.42
CA LYS A 311 -1.07 -19.53 -3.78
C LYS A 311 -2.58 -19.72 -3.86
N ASP A 312 -3.12 -20.03 -5.03
CA ASP A 312 -4.56 -20.27 -5.22
C ASP A 312 -5.06 -21.40 -4.31
N ALA A 313 -4.28 -22.49 -4.20
CA ALA A 313 -4.56 -23.60 -3.30
C ALA A 313 -4.59 -23.17 -1.83
N MET A 314 -3.62 -22.36 -1.40
CA MET A 314 -3.59 -21.80 -0.05
C MET A 314 -4.84 -20.95 0.22
N ASN A 315 -5.16 -20.02 -0.68
CA ASN A 315 -6.31 -19.11 -0.54
C ASN A 315 -7.63 -19.86 -0.47
N ILE A 316 -7.81 -20.90 -1.29
CA ILE A 316 -9.04 -21.71 -1.29
C ILE A 316 -9.18 -22.51 0.02
N VAL A 317 -8.08 -23.07 0.53
CA VAL A 317 -8.10 -23.78 1.83
C VAL A 317 -8.45 -22.80 2.95
N ASP A 318 -7.76 -21.66 2.99
CA ASP A 318 -7.93 -20.63 4.01
C ASP A 318 -9.35 -20.05 4.03
N THR A 319 -9.86 -19.66 2.85
CA THR A 319 -11.24 -19.18 2.68
C THR A 319 -12.26 -20.23 3.11
N SER A 320 -12.00 -21.51 2.83
CA SER A 320 -12.90 -22.59 3.26
C SER A 320 -12.93 -22.75 4.78
N LEU A 321 -11.78 -22.61 5.44
CA LEU A 321 -11.67 -22.67 6.90
C LEU A 321 -12.37 -21.49 7.58
N GLN A 322 -12.14 -20.27 7.10
CA GLN A 322 -12.74 -19.06 7.65
C GLN A 322 -14.27 -19.06 7.54
N ASN A 323 -14.82 -19.56 6.43
CA ASN A 323 -16.27 -19.61 6.22
C ASN A 323 -16.97 -20.76 6.97
N GLY A 324 -16.26 -21.51 7.83
CA GLY A 324 -16.79 -22.73 8.47
C GLY A 324 -17.22 -23.81 7.46
N GLY A 325 -16.77 -23.68 6.21
CA GLY A 325 -17.12 -24.55 5.12
C GLY A 325 -16.34 -25.87 5.24
N PRO A 326 -16.98 -27.02 5.05
CA PRO A 326 -16.26 -28.28 5.08
C PRO A 326 -15.41 -28.42 3.81
N PHE A 327 -14.16 -27.95 3.86
CA PHE A 327 -13.12 -28.26 2.85
C PHE A 327 -13.06 -29.77 2.61
N CYS A 328 -13.32 -30.56 3.67
CA CYS A 328 -13.59 -31.99 3.62
C CYS A 328 -15.03 -32.34 4.03
N SER A 329 -15.99 -32.11 3.14
CA SER A 329 -17.40 -32.54 3.32
C SER A 329 -17.61 -34.05 3.17
N ALA A 330 -16.65 -34.78 2.60
CA ALA A 330 -16.89 -36.11 2.02
C ALA A 330 -16.56 -37.32 2.91
N GLY A 331 -15.91 -37.17 4.08
CA GLY A 331 -15.67 -38.30 4.98
C GLY A 331 -14.50 -38.15 5.97
N ALA A 332 -14.42 -39.05 6.95
CA ALA A 332 -13.37 -39.07 7.98
C ALA A 332 -11.95 -39.14 7.37
N ASP A 333 -11.79 -39.89 6.28
CA ASP A 333 -10.51 -40.03 5.57
C ASP A 333 -10.00 -38.72 4.96
N CYS A 334 -10.91 -37.87 4.47
CA CYS A 334 -10.54 -36.55 3.95
C CYS A 334 -10.08 -35.64 5.09
N LYS A 335 -10.85 -35.61 6.19
CA LYS A 335 -10.49 -34.81 7.37
C LYS A 335 -9.12 -35.19 7.91
N ALA A 336 -8.85 -36.49 8.07
CA ALA A 336 -7.56 -36.98 8.53
C ALA A 336 -6.41 -36.64 7.56
N ALA A 337 -6.65 -36.65 6.25
CA ALA A 337 -5.63 -36.30 5.26
C ALA A 337 -5.31 -34.78 5.25
N CYS A 338 -6.30 -33.95 5.55
CA CYS A 338 -6.17 -32.48 5.53
C CYS A 338 -5.78 -31.87 6.88
N GLU A 339 -5.92 -32.60 7.98
CA GLU A 339 -5.60 -32.12 9.33
C GLU A 339 -4.19 -31.51 9.45
N PRO A 340 -3.11 -32.10 8.90
CA PRO A 340 -1.78 -31.47 8.97
C PRO A 340 -1.71 -30.12 8.26
N LEU A 341 -2.32 -30.02 7.08
CA LEU A 341 -2.38 -28.77 6.32
C LEU A 341 -3.14 -27.70 7.11
N ILE A 342 -4.33 -28.03 7.60
CA ILE A 342 -5.19 -27.12 8.36
C ILE A 342 -4.48 -26.63 9.62
N LYS A 343 -3.93 -27.55 10.42
CA LYS A 343 -3.18 -27.23 11.63
C LYS A 343 -1.97 -26.34 11.35
N ASN A 344 -1.28 -26.57 10.24
CA ASN A 344 -0.19 -25.71 9.82
C ASN A 344 -0.75 -24.31 9.53
N LEU A 345 -1.72 -24.16 8.62
CA LEU A 345 -2.30 -22.84 8.28
C LEU A 345 -2.80 -22.08 9.52
N GLU A 346 -3.53 -22.75 10.41
CA GLU A 346 -4.02 -22.20 11.70
C GLU A 346 -2.90 -21.76 12.65
N SER A 347 -1.71 -22.35 12.57
CA SER A 347 -0.56 -21.99 13.41
C SER A 347 0.20 -20.74 12.95
N GLY A 348 -0.39 -19.93 12.05
CA GLY A 348 0.27 -18.77 11.45
C GLY A 348 1.29 -19.16 10.38
N TYR A 349 1.11 -20.33 9.75
CA TYR A 349 2.00 -20.80 8.69
C TYR A 349 1.89 -19.96 7.42
N ASN A 350 0.76 -19.29 7.18
CA ASN A 350 0.60 -18.35 6.06
C ASN A 350 1.67 -17.25 6.11
N GLY A 351 1.88 -16.61 7.26
CA GLY A 351 2.92 -15.57 7.41
C GLY A 351 4.36 -16.06 7.21
N ARG A 352 4.59 -17.39 7.23
CA ARG A 352 5.90 -18.00 6.91
C ARG A 352 5.97 -18.51 5.48
N LEU A 353 4.85 -18.91 4.89
CA LEU A 353 4.76 -19.44 3.53
C LEU A 353 4.69 -18.32 2.49
N GLU A 354 3.97 -17.24 2.80
CA GLU A 354 3.83 -16.08 1.93
C GLU A 354 5.19 -15.51 1.52
N PRO A 355 6.15 -15.20 2.41
CA PRO A 355 7.47 -14.73 1.99
C PRO A 355 8.18 -15.70 1.03
N VAL A 356 7.95 -17.00 1.16
CA VAL A 356 8.55 -18.00 0.27
C VAL A 356 7.88 -18.00 -1.10
N LEU A 357 6.54 -17.94 -1.14
CA LEU A 357 5.78 -17.83 -2.38
C LEU A 357 6.15 -16.53 -3.11
N TRP A 358 6.17 -15.40 -2.40
CA TRP A 358 6.53 -14.10 -2.97
C TRP A 358 8.02 -13.93 -3.30
N GLY A 359 8.83 -14.97 -3.04
CA GLY A 359 10.23 -14.95 -3.40
C GLY A 359 11.11 -14.05 -2.53
N GLN A 360 10.64 -13.73 -1.33
CA GLN A 360 11.35 -12.96 -0.32
C GLN A 360 12.23 -13.85 0.57
N ASP A 361 11.92 -15.16 0.69
CA ASP A 361 12.72 -16.12 1.48
C ASP A 361 13.03 -17.42 0.70
N TYR A 362 14.16 -17.40 -0.02
CA TYR A 362 14.74 -18.60 -0.65
C TYR A 362 15.78 -19.31 0.21
N THR A 363 15.79 -19.07 1.52
CA THR A 363 16.69 -19.80 2.40
C THR A 363 16.35 -21.29 2.40
N GLU A 364 17.26 -22.11 2.90
CA GLU A 364 16.99 -23.53 3.13
C GLU A 364 15.76 -23.72 4.04
N GLY A 365 15.58 -22.82 5.02
CA GLY A 365 14.40 -22.78 5.90
C GLY A 365 13.11 -22.49 5.15
N GLY A 366 13.05 -21.40 4.38
CA GLY A 366 11.90 -21.04 3.55
C GLY A 366 11.52 -22.16 2.57
N THR A 367 12.53 -22.73 1.89
CA THR A 367 12.32 -23.86 0.96
C THR A 367 11.76 -25.10 1.68
N ALA A 368 12.24 -25.40 2.89
CA ALA A 368 11.73 -26.52 3.68
C ALA A 368 10.26 -26.29 4.10
N ILE A 369 9.90 -25.07 4.47
CA ILE A 369 8.51 -24.67 4.79
C ILE A 369 7.62 -24.88 3.57
N TYR A 370 8.02 -24.41 2.39
CA TYR A 370 7.23 -24.64 1.18
C TYR A 370 7.04 -26.13 0.86
N ARG A 371 8.11 -26.93 0.96
CA ARG A 371 8.04 -28.39 0.68
C ARG A 371 7.12 -29.12 1.64
N GLN A 372 7.11 -28.73 2.90
CA GLN A 372 6.19 -29.30 3.88
C GLN A 372 4.73 -28.93 3.56
N TYR A 373 4.48 -27.66 3.21
CA TYR A 373 3.16 -27.23 2.72
C TYR A 373 2.71 -28.02 1.50
N GLU A 374 3.53 -28.10 0.46
CA GLU A 374 3.19 -28.82 -0.77
C GLU A 374 2.91 -30.31 -0.49
N THR A 375 3.66 -30.91 0.43
CA THR A 375 3.47 -32.30 0.85
C THR A 375 2.14 -32.50 1.57
N ASP A 376 1.77 -31.61 2.49
CA ASP A 376 0.51 -31.73 3.23
C ASP A 376 -0.68 -31.36 2.37
N PHE A 377 -0.54 -30.35 1.50
CA PHE A 377 -1.52 -30.02 0.48
C PHE A 377 -1.74 -31.18 -0.48
N GLN A 378 -0.68 -31.83 -0.96
CA GLN A 378 -0.79 -33.02 -1.82
C GLN A 378 -1.64 -34.12 -1.17
N LYS A 379 -1.35 -34.48 0.09
CA LYS A 379 -2.12 -35.51 0.82
C LYS A 379 -3.60 -35.17 0.90
N CYS A 380 -3.89 -33.90 1.19
CA CYS A 380 -5.24 -33.38 1.30
C CYS A 380 -5.97 -33.35 -0.06
N ALA A 381 -5.35 -32.74 -1.07
CA ALA A 381 -5.91 -32.54 -2.40
C ALA A 381 -6.17 -33.86 -3.15
N LEU A 382 -5.43 -34.93 -2.84
CA LEU A 382 -5.71 -36.29 -3.33
C LEU A 382 -7.03 -36.88 -2.79
N LYS A 383 -7.67 -36.27 -1.78
CA LYS A 383 -8.99 -36.66 -1.26
C LYS A 383 -10.13 -35.78 -1.77
N LEU A 384 -9.82 -34.75 -2.55
CA LEU A 384 -10.78 -33.76 -3.01
C LEU A 384 -11.15 -34.01 -4.47
N ASP A 385 -12.45 -33.93 -4.75
CA ASP A 385 -12.98 -34.03 -6.12
C ASP A 385 -12.74 -32.72 -6.86
N ALA A 386 -11.97 -32.75 -7.95
CA ALA A 386 -11.64 -31.58 -8.74
C ALA A 386 -12.87 -30.82 -9.27
N SER A 387 -14.00 -31.51 -9.49
CA SER A 387 -15.24 -30.88 -9.97
C SER A 387 -15.82 -29.84 -9.02
N LYS A 388 -15.50 -29.92 -7.73
CA LYS A 388 -15.95 -28.93 -6.74
C LYS A 388 -15.13 -27.65 -6.74
N TYR A 389 -13.92 -27.67 -7.30
CA TYR A 389 -12.95 -26.58 -7.16
C TYR A 389 -12.50 -25.97 -8.49
N SER A 390 -12.65 -26.69 -9.61
CA SER A 390 -12.20 -26.26 -10.95
C SER A 390 -12.59 -24.83 -11.33
N VAL A 391 -13.86 -24.44 -11.13
CA VAL A 391 -14.35 -23.09 -11.45
C VAL A 391 -13.67 -22.02 -10.59
N SER A 392 -13.45 -22.29 -9.30
CA SER A 392 -12.76 -21.36 -8.41
C SER A 392 -11.30 -21.16 -8.82
N PHE A 393 -10.60 -22.24 -9.17
CA PHE A 393 -9.23 -22.16 -9.68
C PHE A 393 -9.17 -21.47 -11.05
N GLU A 394 -10.09 -21.76 -11.96
CA GLU A 394 -10.12 -21.11 -13.27
C GLU A 394 -10.29 -19.61 -13.14
N ARG A 395 -11.19 -19.15 -12.27
CA ARG A 395 -11.36 -17.74 -11.96
C ARG A 395 -10.11 -17.14 -11.31
N SER A 396 -9.52 -17.80 -10.31
CA SER A 396 -8.33 -17.31 -9.60
C SER A 396 -7.12 -17.20 -10.53
N THR A 397 -6.85 -18.24 -11.33
CA THR A 397 -5.76 -18.27 -12.30
C THR A 397 -5.99 -17.24 -13.42
N THR A 398 -7.23 -17.09 -13.92
CA THR A 398 -7.56 -16.04 -14.90
C THR A 398 -7.26 -14.65 -14.33
N SER A 399 -7.64 -14.42 -13.07
CA SER A 399 -7.34 -13.18 -12.36
C SER A 399 -5.83 -12.97 -12.23
N ALA A 400 -5.08 -13.96 -11.75
CA ALA A 400 -3.64 -13.89 -11.54
C ALA A 400 -2.85 -13.64 -12.83
N LEU A 401 -3.37 -14.06 -14.00
CA LEU A 401 -2.74 -13.81 -15.29
C LEU A 401 -3.01 -12.42 -15.87
N HIS A 402 -3.98 -11.66 -15.34
CA HIS A 402 -4.34 -10.32 -15.82
C HIS A 402 -4.49 -10.20 -17.35
N GLY A 403 -4.97 -11.25 -18.01
CA GLY A 403 -5.12 -11.31 -19.47
C GLY A 403 -3.82 -11.45 -20.28
N LEU A 404 -2.67 -11.64 -19.63
CA LEU A 404 -1.37 -11.88 -20.31
C LEU A 404 -1.32 -13.26 -20.99
N ALA A 405 -2.15 -14.19 -20.55
CA ALA A 405 -2.28 -15.52 -21.13
C ALA A 405 -3.68 -16.08 -20.93
N ASN A 406 -4.01 -17.08 -21.76
CA ASN A 406 -5.19 -17.90 -21.57
C ASN A 406 -4.95 -18.83 -20.37
N THR A 407 -5.98 -18.98 -19.55
CA THR A 407 -6.04 -19.97 -18.48
C THR A 407 -6.03 -21.38 -19.08
N PRO A 408 -5.25 -22.32 -18.51
CA PRO A 408 -5.29 -23.72 -18.92
C PRO A 408 -6.69 -24.33 -18.81
N ASP A 409 -6.94 -25.43 -19.53
CA ASP A 409 -8.20 -26.16 -19.39
C ASP A 409 -8.27 -26.86 -18.03
N LEU A 410 -8.96 -26.20 -17.10
CA LEU A 410 -9.24 -26.71 -15.75
C LEU A 410 -10.54 -27.52 -15.70
N LYS A 411 -11.02 -28.04 -16.83
CA LYS A 411 -12.11 -29.01 -16.83
C LYS A 411 -11.64 -30.32 -16.18
N PRO A 412 -12.30 -30.79 -15.11
CA PRO A 412 -11.96 -32.06 -14.47
C PRO A 412 -12.18 -33.25 -15.39
N ARG A 413 -11.24 -34.19 -15.38
CA ARG A 413 -11.42 -35.53 -15.95
C ARG A 413 -12.18 -36.41 -14.96
N LYS A 414 -12.77 -37.51 -15.46
CA LYS A 414 -13.50 -38.46 -14.60
C LYS A 414 -12.56 -38.99 -13.51
N SER A 415 -12.97 -38.83 -12.25
CA SER A 415 -12.23 -39.27 -11.07
C SER A 415 -10.88 -38.55 -10.85
N GLU A 416 -10.65 -37.40 -11.49
CA GLU A 416 -9.48 -36.56 -11.24
C GLU A 416 -9.60 -35.93 -9.84
N THR A 417 -8.56 -36.09 -9.02
CA THR A 417 -8.49 -35.40 -7.73
C THR A 417 -8.08 -33.94 -7.93
N LEU A 418 -8.25 -33.11 -6.91
CA LEU A 418 -7.77 -31.73 -6.96
C LEU A 418 -6.25 -31.67 -7.22
N TRP A 419 -5.48 -32.61 -6.65
CA TRP A 419 -4.03 -32.65 -6.89
C TRP A 419 -3.69 -32.93 -8.35
N ASP A 420 -4.40 -33.88 -8.98
CA ASP A 420 -4.14 -34.31 -10.35
C ASP A 420 -4.39 -33.17 -11.36
N ILE A 421 -5.50 -32.44 -11.19
CA ILE A 421 -5.83 -31.30 -12.06
C ILE A 421 -4.83 -30.16 -11.91
N LEU A 422 -4.40 -29.84 -10.68
CA LEU A 422 -3.43 -28.77 -10.43
C LEU A 422 -2.05 -29.13 -10.96
N LEU A 423 -1.62 -30.38 -10.85
CA LEU A 423 -0.34 -30.83 -11.40
C LEU A 423 -0.34 -30.76 -12.93
N ARG A 424 -1.44 -31.19 -13.56
CA ARG A 424 -1.63 -31.08 -15.01
C ARG A 424 -1.63 -29.62 -15.47
N ALA A 425 -2.44 -28.78 -14.85
CA ALA A 425 -2.53 -27.35 -15.18
C ALA A 425 -1.20 -26.62 -14.94
N SER A 426 -0.47 -26.97 -13.87
CA SER A 426 0.88 -26.46 -13.60
C SER A 426 1.81 -26.76 -14.76
N SER A 427 1.85 -28.00 -15.22
CA SER A 427 2.69 -28.40 -16.35
C SER A 427 2.28 -27.75 -17.67
N GLU A 428 0.98 -27.53 -17.89
CA GLU A 428 0.46 -26.91 -19.12
C GLU A 428 0.78 -25.41 -19.19
N ILE A 429 0.71 -24.69 -18.06
CA ILE A 429 0.94 -23.24 -18.03
C ILE A 429 2.41 -22.85 -17.86
N GLU A 430 3.25 -23.73 -17.33
CA GLU A 430 4.67 -23.45 -17.04
C GLU A 430 5.44 -22.82 -18.22
N PRO A 431 5.32 -23.31 -19.47
CA PRO A 431 6.00 -22.67 -20.61
C PRO A 431 5.52 -21.22 -20.84
N THR A 432 4.23 -20.97 -20.64
CA THR A 432 3.61 -19.65 -20.76
C THR A 432 4.09 -18.72 -19.66
N LEU A 433 4.15 -19.18 -18.40
CA LEU A 433 4.68 -18.39 -17.28
C LEU A 433 6.16 -18.05 -17.49
N LYS A 434 6.99 -19.00 -17.97
CA LYS A 434 8.39 -18.72 -18.32
C LYS A 434 8.52 -17.67 -19.40
N LYS A 435 7.66 -17.71 -20.41
CA LYS A 435 7.61 -16.72 -21.47
C LYS A 435 7.22 -15.35 -20.91
N ILE A 436 6.14 -15.28 -20.13
CA ILE A 436 5.68 -14.04 -19.48
C ILE A 436 6.78 -13.45 -18.59
N HIS A 437 7.42 -14.27 -17.75
CA HIS A 437 8.52 -13.83 -16.89
C HIS A 437 9.71 -13.28 -17.69
N SER A 438 10.10 -13.96 -18.78
CA SER A 438 11.17 -13.47 -19.67
C SER A 438 10.79 -12.15 -20.34
N GLU A 439 9.54 -12.00 -20.79
CA GLU A 439 9.03 -10.76 -21.37
C GLU A 439 8.93 -9.63 -20.33
N MET A 440 8.54 -9.94 -19.10
CA MET A 440 8.54 -9.01 -17.98
C MET A 440 9.96 -8.49 -17.77
N LEU A 441 10.94 -9.36 -17.54
CA LEU A 441 12.33 -8.94 -17.33
C LEU A 441 12.84 -8.04 -18.48
N ALA A 442 12.60 -8.44 -19.73
CA ALA A 442 12.99 -7.63 -20.89
C ALA A 442 12.27 -6.27 -20.95
N THR A 443 10.99 -6.22 -20.58
CA THR A 443 10.17 -5.00 -20.56
C THR A 443 10.63 -4.06 -19.44
N GLY A 444 10.92 -4.58 -18.25
CA GLY A 444 11.46 -3.81 -17.13
C GLY A 444 12.84 -3.23 -17.44
N ASP A 445 13.70 -4.03 -18.07
CA ASP A 445 14.99 -3.58 -18.58
C ASP A 445 14.85 -2.43 -19.59
N LEU A 446 13.91 -2.56 -20.52
CA LEU A 446 13.64 -1.56 -21.54
C LEU A 446 13.03 -0.28 -20.92
N ALA A 447 12.10 -0.42 -19.98
CA ALA A 447 11.49 0.68 -19.23
C ALA A 447 12.57 1.48 -18.49
N THR A 448 13.43 0.78 -17.74
CA THR A 448 14.57 1.34 -17.01
C THR A 448 15.53 2.08 -17.94
N LYS A 449 15.94 1.45 -19.07
CA LYS A 449 16.83 2.07 -20.08
C LYS A 449 16.18 3.27 -20.80
N SER A 450 14.85 3.28 -20.91
CA SER A 450 14.08 4.37 -21.50
C SER A 450 13.84 5.53 -20.52
N GLY A 451 14.37 5.43 -19.29
CA GLY A 451 14.23 6.45 -18.26
C GLY A 451 12.83 6.50 -17.65
N LEU A 452 12.10 5.38 -17.63
CA LEU A 452 10.88 5.28 -16.85
C LEU A 452 11.23 5.04 -15.37
N GLY A 453 10.55 5.78 -14.50
CA GLY A 453 10.50 5.55 -13.07
C GLY A 453 9.09 5.14 -12.67
N TRP A 454 8.97 4.48 -11.53
CA TRP A 454 7.69 4.10 -10.96
C TRP A 454 7.45 4.91 -9.69
N TYR A 455 6.32 5.60 -9.64
CA TYR A 455 5.92 6.31 -8.44
C TYR A 455 4.88 5.56 -7.62
N THR A 456 5.20 5.31 -6.36
CA THR A 456 4.35 4.57 -5.41
C THR A 456 4.20 5.28 -4.08
N GLU A 457 3.36 4.69 -3.24
CA GLU A 457 3.19 5.05 -1.84
C GLU A 457 4.51 4.95 -1.07
N GLU A 458 5.26 3.88 -1.31
CA GLU A 458 6.57 3.66 -0.70
C GLU A 458 7.59 4.71 -1.11
N GLN A 459 7.59 5.05 -2.40
CA GLN A 459 8.41 6.13 -2.92
C GLN A 459 8.03 7.48 -2.26
N GLU A 460 6.73 7.77 -2.13
CA GLU A 460 6.26 8.98 -1.44
C GLU A 460 6.67 8.99 0.04
N ALA A 461 6.57 7.84 0.70
CA ALA A 461 6.95 7.69 2.10
C ALA A 461 8.45 7.89 2.32
N ASP A 462 9.28 7.38 1.41
CA ASP A 462 10.73 7.60 1.39
C ASP A 462 11.12 9.07 1.18
N GLU A 463 10.46 9.76 0.24
CA GLU A 463 10.69 11.19 -0.04
C GLU A 463 10.33 12.07 1.18
N LEU A 464 9.17 11.81 1.81
CA LEU A 464 8.73 12.51 3.01
C LEU A 464 9.60 12.15 4.22
N ALA A 465 10.04 10.90 4.36
CA ALA A 465 10.99 10.50 5.39
C ALA A 465 12.32 11.28 5.26
N ALA A 466 12.82 11.47 4.04
CA ALA A 466 14.02 12.26 3.79
C ALA A 466 13.83 13.72 4.26
N GLU A 467 12.66 14.32 3.98
CA GLU A 467 12.31 15.64 4.48
C GLU A 467 12.27 15.69 6.03
N PHE A 468 11.64 14.71 6.68
CA PHE A 468 11.62 14.63 8.15
C PHE A 468 13.03 14.56 8.73
N LEU A 469 13.91 13.71 8.20
CA LEU A 469 15.29 13.59 8.67
C LEU A 469 16.05 14.91 8.53
N VAL A 470 15.93 15.60 7.39
CA VAL A 470 16.58 16.90 7.17
C VAL A 470 16.06 17.96 8.15
N ARG A 471 14.74 18.01 8.40
CA ARG A 471 14.12 18.92 9.38
C ARG A 471 14.50 18.58 10.83
N LEU A 472 14.89 17.34 11.11
CA LEU A 472 15.48 16.92 12.39
C LEU A 472 16.99 17.15 12.45
N GLY A 473 17.63 17.66 11.38
CA GLY A 473 19.08 17.84 11.34
C GLY A 473 19.86 16.51 11.28
N LEU A 474 19.22 15.45 10.77
CA LEU A 474 19.82 14.14 10.50
C LEU A 474 20.27 14.05 9.04
N ASP A 475 21.14 13.08 8.73
CA ASP A 475 21.54 12.80 7.35
C ASP A 475 20.49 11.91 6.67
N PRO A 476 19.73 12.40 5.66
CA PRO A 476 18.74 11.58 4.98
C PRO A 476 19.34 10.40 4.21
N LYS A 477 20.67 10.35 4.01
CA LYS A 477 21.34 9.17 3.43
C LYS A 477 21.19 7.91 4.29
N SER A 478 20.79 8.04 5.56
CA SER A 478 20.50 6.87 6.40
C SER A 478 19.40 5.98 5.80
N LEU A 479 18.42 6.57 5.08
CA LEU A 479 17.37 5.85 4.35
C LEU A 479 17.94 4.99 3.21
N ILE A 480 18.91 5.53 2.47
CA ILE A 480 19.59 4.81 1.38
C ILE A 480 20.35 3.62 1.98
N THR A 481 21.11 3.84 3.04
CA THR A 481 21.89 2.76 3.68
C THR A 481 21.01 1.70 4.34
N ASN A 482 19.85 2.10 4.90
CA ASN A 482 18.89 1.16 5.47
C ASN A 482 18.33 0.23 4.38
N ASN A 483 17.87 0.79 3.27
CA ASN A 483 17.41 0.02 2.12
C ASN A 483 18.51 -0.89 1.53
N ILE A 484 19.75 -0.40 1.40
CA ILE A 484 20.88 -1.25 0.95
C ILE A 484 21.14 -2.40 1.94
N SER A 485 21.07 -2.15 3.25
CA SER A 485 21.23 -3.18 4.28
C SER A 485 20.14 -4.26 4.16
N ALA A 486 18.88 -3.84 3.98
CA ALA A 486 17.76 -4.74 3.73
C ALA A 486 17.96 -5.57 2.45
N ALA A 487 18.44 -4.94 1.37
CA ALA A 487 18.78 -5.63 0.12
C ALA A 487 19.90 -6.66 0.31
N VAL A 488 20.94 -6.35 1.09
CA VAL A 488 22.04 -7.28 1.41
C VAL A 488 21.53 -8.46 2.24
N LYS A 489 20.61 -8.23 3.18
CA LYS A 489 20.02 -9.29 4.00
C LYS A 489 19.15 -10.23 3.16
N ALA A 490 18.32 -9.68 2.27
CA ALA A 490 17.43 -10.45 1.40
C ALA A 490 18.22 -11.22 0.31
N ASN A 491 19.14 -10.55 -0.38
CA ASN A 491 19.99 -11.14 -1.41
C ASN A 491 21.42 -10.58 -1.32
N PRO A 492 22.35 -11.27 -0.62
CA PRO A 492 23.70 -10.75 -0.38
C PRO A 492 24.50 -10.39 -1.64
N LYS A 493 24.22 -11.06 -2.77
CA LYS A 493 24.92 -10.80 -4.04
C LYS A 493 24.42 -9.51 -4.68
N GLU A 494 23.11 -9.37 -4.83
CA GLU A 494 22.49 -8.17 -5.42
C GLU A 494 22.60 -6.96 -4.51
N GLY A 495 22.43 -7.13 -3.19
CA GLY A 495 22.62 -6.06 -2.22
C GLY A 495 24.05 -5.49 -2.21
N LYS A 496 25.08 -6.33 -2.34
CA LYS A 496 26.48 -5.86 -2.46
C LYS A 496 26.73 -5.12 -3.77
N LEU A 497 26.09 -5.55 -4.86
CA LEU A 497 26.12 -4.82 -6.13
C LEU A 497 25.44 -3.45 -5.96
N CYS A 498 24.31 -3.39 -5.27
CA CYS A 498 23.63 -2.15 -4.93
C CYS A 498 24.51 -1.20 -4.12
N GLU A 499 25.17 -1.71 -3.07
CA GLU A 499 26.11 -0.96 -2.24
C GLU A 499 27.27 -0.39 -3.08
N ALA A 500 27.84 -1.21 -3.98
CA ALA A 500 28.90 -0.77 -4.89
C ALA A 500 28.41 0.31 -5.87
N ASN A 501 27.19 0.17 -6.40
CA ASN A 501 26.58 1.18 -7.27
C ASN A 501 26.38 2.50 -6.51
N PHE A 502 25.83 2.46 -5.30
CA PHE A 502 25.66 3.65 -4.46
C PHE A 502 26.99 4.37 -4.18
N LYS A 503 28.04 3.63 -3.83
CA LYS A 503 29.39 4.20 -3.62
C LYS A 503 29.94 4.88 -4.88
N ASN A 504 29.54 4.43 -6.06
CA ASN A 504 29.89 5.03 -7.36
C ASN A 504 28.85 6.04 -7.86
N GLY A 505 27.91 6.48 -7.01
CA GLY A 505 26.90 7.47 -7.34
C GLY A 505 25.79 6.96 -8.27
N PHE A 506 25.49 5.66 -8.20
CA PHE A 506 24.55 4.94 -9.07
C PHE A 506 24.80 5.24 -10.56
N PRO A 507 25.89 4.71 -11.15
CA PRO A 507 26.33 5.06 -12.50
C PRO A 507 25.39 4.59 -13.62
N ALA A 508 24.50 3.65 -13.30
CA ALA A 508 23.46 3.15 -14.19
C ALA A 508 22.11 3.13 -13.44
N PRO A 509 20.98 3.26 -14.15
CA PRO A 509 19.67 3.06 -13.56
C PRO A 509 19.53 1.67 -12.93
N VAL A 510 18.86 1.62 -11.78
CA VAL A 510 18.50 0.35 -11.11
C VAL A 510 17.20 -0.17 -11.70
N SER A 511 17.15 -1.50 -11.94
CA SER A 511 15.97 -2.17 -12.49
C SER A 511 14.75 -1.94 -11.61
N LEU A 512 13.60 -1.78 -12.25
CA LEU A 512 12.29 -1.72 -11.60
C LEU A 512 11.83 -3.08 -11.05
N GLU A 513 12.71 -4.05 -10.81
CA GLU A 513 12.33 -5.41 -10.38
C GLU A 513 11.67 -5.48 -8.99
N GLY A 514 10.91 -6.55 -8.76
CA GLY A 514 10.29 -6.86 -7.47
C GLY A 514 9.00 -6.10 -7.19
N LEU A 515 8.22 -5.75 -8.23
CA LEU A 515 7.02 -4.91 -8.07
C LEU A 515 5.78 -5.65 -7.55
N ALA A 516 5.82 -6.98 -7.57
CA ALA A 516 4.86 -7.80 -6.82
C ALA A 516 5.06 -7.63 -5.29
N ASP A 517 6.22 -7.14 -4.85
CA ASP A 517 6.38 -6.63 -3.49
C ASP A 517 5.77 -5.23 -3.43
N ASN A 518 4.78 -5.05 -2.55
CA ASN A 518 4.18 -3.75 -2.26
C ASN A 518 5.23 -2.72 -1.80
N HIS A 519 6.38 -3.19 -1.26
CA HIS A 519 7.52 -2.37 -0.86
C HIS A 519 8.57 -2.16 -1.95
N HIS A 520 8.41 -2.80 -3.11
CA HIS A 520 9.37 -2.88 -4.21
C HIS A 520 10.78 -3.36 -3.82
N GLY A 521 11.65 -3.51 -4.82
CA GLY A 521 13.05 -3.82 -4.57
C GLY A 521 13.75 -2.73 -3.73
N ASN A 522 14.26 -3.10 -2.55
CA ASN A 522 15.05 -2.23 -1.66
C ASN A 522 16.18 -1.45 -2.40
N CYS A 523 16.85 -2.06 -3.37
CA CYS A 523 17.88 -1.35 -4.14
C CYS A 523 17.30 -0.24 -5.02
N PHE A 524 16.12 -0.46 -5.61
CA PHE A 524 15.43 0.53 -6.42
C PHE A 524 14.97 1.72 -5.55
N ARG A 525 14.45 1.46 -4.35
CA ARG A 525 14.13 2.50 -3.36
C ARG A 525 15.36 3.32 -2.96
N ALA A 526 16.48 2.66 -2.64
CA ALA A 526 17.75 3.33 -2.37
C ALA A 526 18.20 4.24 -3.53
N TYR A 527 18.06 3.76 -4.78
CA TYR A 527 18.37 4.52 -5.99
C TYR A 527 17.45 5.73 -6.16
N ASN A 528 16.16 5.59 -5.91
CA ASN A 528 15.22 6.71 -6.02
C ASN A 528 15.44 7.76 -4.94
N ILE A 529 15.64 7.37 -3.68
CA ILE A 529 16.02 8.31 -2.61
C ILE A 529 17.30 9.05 -2.99
N TYR A 530 18.30 8.37 -3.55
CA TYR A 530 19.51 9.02 -4.02
C TYR A 530 19.24 10.07 -5.10
N ASN A 531 18.39 9.76 -6.08
CA ASN A 531 18.02 10.70 -7.13
C ASN A 531 17.20 11.87 -6.58
N GLU A 532 16.29 11.61 -5.64
CA GLU A 532 15.51 12.63 -4.93
C GLU A 532 16.43 13.62 -4.22
N LEU A 533 17.31 13.13 -3.35
CA LEU A 533 18.26 13.97 -2.62
C LEU A 533 19.17 14.79 -3.55
N LYS A 534 19.49 14.25 -4.73
CA LYS A 534 20.31 14.93 -5.73
C LYS A 534 19.53 16.01 -6.48
N ALA A 535 18.31 15.70 -6.92
CA ALA A 535 17.46 16.66 -7.60
C ALA A 535 17.06 17.79 -6.62
N HIS A 536 16.64 17.45 -5.41
CA HIS A 536 16.07 18.41 -4.45
C HIS A 536 17.09 18.96 -3.46
N ALA A 537 18.39 18.91 -3.79
CA ALA A 537 19.47 19.30 -2.89
C ALA A 537 19.34 20.73 -2.32
N LEU A 538 18.90 21.69 -3.14
CA LEU A 538 18.69 23.08 -2.70
C LEU A 538 17.51 23.21 -1.73
N PHE A 539 16.42 22.47 -1.98
CA PHE A 539 15.28 22.43 -1.09
C PHE A 539 15.67 21.86 0.26
N TYR A 540 16.29 20.67 0.29
CA TYR A 540 16.76 20.05 1.53
C TYR A 540 17.73 20.94 2.30
N GLU A 541 18.65 21.63 1.62
CA GLU A 541 19.54 22.58 2.29
C GLU A 541 18.76 23.76 2.91
N SER A 542 17.70 24.23 2.26
CA SER A 542 16.87 25.35 2.77
C SER A 542 16.07 25.00 4.03
N ILE A 543 15.72 23.73 4.23
CA ILE A 543 14.91 23.26 5.37
C ILE A 543 15.75 22.56 6.45
N ARG A 544 17.06 22.39 6.23
CA ARG A 544 17.96 21.70 7.14
C ARG A 544 17.99 22.37 8.51
N ALA A 545 17.60 21.63 9.54
CA ALA A 545 17.79 22.10 10.90
C ALA A 545 19.28 22.15 11.25
N LYS A 546 19.69 23.25 11.88
CA LYS A 546 21.09 23.45 12.28
C LYS A 546 21.53 22.51 13.40
N ASN A 547 20.59 22.07 14.23
CA ASN A 547 20.87 21.25 15.40
C ASN A 547 19.93 20.04 15.42
N ARG A 548 20.51 18.87 15.65
CA ARG A 548 19.77 17.65 15.99
C ARG A 548 19.01 17.87 17.31
N PRO A 549 17.72 17.51 17.41
CA PRO A 549 17.00 17.50 18.67
C PRO A 549 17.74 16.65 19.72
N VAL A 550 17.81 17.17 20.95
CA VAL A 550 18.35 16.39 22.07
C VAL A 550 17.29 15.38 22.51
N VAL A 551 17.41 14.15 22.05
CA VAL A 551 16.56 13.03 22.44
C VAL A 551 17.14 12.36 23.69
N GLN A 552 16.40 12.41 24.80
CA GLN A 552 16.75 11.77 26.08
C GLN A 552 18.21 12.00 26.50
N LYS A 553 18.56 13.23 26.89
CA LYS A 553 19.94 13.70 27.18
C LYS A 553 20.85 12.74 27.99
N ASN A 554 20.29 11.91 28.86
CA ASN A 554 21.02 11.03 29.78
C ASN A 554 20.92 9.53 29.43
N ILE A 555 20.32 9.17 28.30
CA ILE A 555 20.17 7.79 27.83
C ILE A 555 20.92 7.70 26.51
N THR A 556 21.84 6.76 26.36
CA THR A 556 22.50 6.51 25.06
C THR A 556 21.65 5.54 24.23
N TRP A 557 21.90 5.49 22.91
CA TRP A 557 21.30 4.44 22.06
C TRP A 557 21.63 3.04 22.59
N SER A 558 22.87 2.83 23.04
CA SER A 558 23.29 1.55 23.64
C SER A 558 22.49 1.19 24.90
N ASP A 559 22.18 2.16 25.76
CA ASP A 559 21.34 1.93 26.95
C ASP A 559 19.92 1.55 26.57
N ALA A 560 19.36 2.20 25.54
CA ALA A 560 18.06 1.85 24.99
C ALA A 560 18.06 0.44 24.38
N VAL A 561 19.07 0.07 23.58
CA VAL A 561 19.18 -1.29 23.01
C VAL A 561 19.31 -2.34 24.11
N LYS A 562 20.09 -2.08 25.17
CA LYS A 562 20.19 -2.98 26.34
C LYS A 562 18.86 -3.17 27.06
N SER A 563 17.96 -2.19 27.03
CA SER A 563 16.63 -2.35 27.64
C SER A 563 15.71 -3.29 26.87
N LEU A 564 16.09 -3.77 25.68
CA LEU A 564 15.35 -4.81 24.97
C LEU A 564 15.64 -6.22 25.50
N GLN A 565 16.64 -6.37 26.37
CA GLN A 565 17.02 -7.68 26.93
C GLN A 565 16.39 -7.95 28.30
N ASN A 566 15.75 -6.94 28.90
CA ASN A 566 15.11 -6.98 30.22
C ASN A 566 13.61 -6.73 30.06
#